data_AF-A0A2K2FYT5-F1
#
_entry.id   AF-A0A2K2FYT5-F1
#
_cell.length_a   1.000
_cell.length_b   1.000
_cell.length_c   1.000
_cell.angle_alpha   90.00
_cell.angle_beta   90.00
_cell.angle_gamma   90.00
#
_symmetry.space_group_name_H-M   'P 1'
#
loop_
_entity.id
_entity.type
_entity.pdbx_description
1 polymer ?
#
loop_
_entity_poly.entity_id
_entity_poly.type
_entity_poly.pdbx_seq_one_letter_code
_entity_poly.pdbx_strand_id
1 'polypeptide(L)' 'MPAASGAAAGTLHLTPAEEEAVAAYVERVWQGATGLSEVPPHDMLCTLVGLMMRKVREITASREG' A
#
# COMPACT_ATOMS: atom_id res chain seq x y z
N MET A 1 -11.62 -19.29 -23.23
CA MET A 1 -11.98 -17.87 -23.44
C MET A 1 -11.62 -17.12 -22.16
N PRO A 2 -10.77 -16.08 -22.19
CA PRO A 2 -10.28 -15.44 -20.97
C PRO A 2 -11.41 -14.62 -20.35
N ALA A 3 -11.76 -14.90 -19.10
CA ALA A 3 -12.59 -13.99 -18.32
C ALA A 3 -11.76 -12.72 -18.08
N ALA A 4 -12.39 -11.59 -18.39
CA ALA A 4 -11.80 -10.28 -18.42
C ALA A 4 -10.90 -9.99 -17.22
N SER A 5 -9.68 -9.53 -17.51
CA SER A 5 -8.94 -8.60 -16.65
C SER A 5 -9.74 -7.29 -16.62
N GLY A 6 -10.93 -7.34 -16.02
CA GLY A 6 -11.76 -6.19 -15.73
C GLY A 6 -11.08 -5.48 -14.58
N ALA A 7 -10.57 -4.30 -14.86
CA ALA A 7 -10.01 -3.41 -13.87
C ALA A 7 -10.90 -3.38 -12.63
N ALA A 8 -10.40 -3.91 -11.50
CA ALA A 8 -10.81 -3.43 -10.20
C ALA A 8 -10.19 -2.02 -10.03
N ALA A 9 -10.57 -1.09 -10.90
CA ALA A 9 -10.51 0.35 -10.65
C ALA A 9 -11.66 0.71 -9.69
N GLY A 10 -11.79 -0.06 -8.62
CA GLY A 10 -12.89 -0.02 -7.68
C GLY A 10 -12.29 0.14 -6.31
N THR A 11 -12.08 1.39 -5.92
CA THR A 11 -11.70 1.85 -4.59
C THR A 11 -10.31 1.39 -4.09
N LEU A 12 -9.33 2.30 -4.18
CA LEU A 12 -8.03 2.25 -3.49
C LEU A 12 -8.20 2.42 -1.96
N HIS A 13 -9.00 1.53 -1.37
CA HIS A 13 -9.24 1.43 0.05
C HIS A 13 -8.77 0.06 0.51
N LEU A 14 -7.68 0.05 1.26
CA LEU A 14 -7.31 -1.12 2.05
C LEU A 14 -8.16 -1.11 3.31
N THR A 15 -8.62 -2.30 3.70
CA THR A 15 -9.12 -2.57 5.04
C THR A 15 -7.96 -2.60 6.03
N PRO A 16 -8.19 -2.44 7.35
CA PRO A 16 -7.12 -2.50 8.34
C PRO A 16 -6.29 -3.79 8.28
N ALA A 17 -6.94 -4.94 8.05
CA ALA A 17 -6.25 -6.23 7.90
C ALA A 17 -5.37 -6.29 6.65
N GLU A 18 -5.76 -5.61 5.56
CA GLU A 18 -4.93 -5.50 4.36
C GLU A 18 -3.77 -4.52 4.57
N GLU A 19 -3.95 -3.44 5.33
CA GLU A 19 -2.85 -2.54 5.71
C GLU A 19 -1.79 -3.28 6.54
N GLU A 20 -2.21 -4.11 7.51
CA GLU A 20 -1.32 -4.97 8.29
C GLU A 20 -0.56 -5.98 7.40
N ALA A 21 -1.26 -6.63 6.47
CA ALA A 21 -0.65 -7.58 5.54
C ALA A 21 0.41 -6.90 4.65
N VAL A 22 0.13 -5.68 4.19
CA VAL A 22 1.08 -4.87 3.40
C VAL A 22 2.25 -4.42 4.28
N ALA A 23 2.02 -3.98 5.51
CA ALA A 23 3.09 -3.61 6.44
C ALA A 23 4.04 -4.78 6.72
N ALA A 24 3.50 -5.98 6.95
CA ALA A 24 4.30 -7.19 7.12
C ALA A 24 5.12 -7.52 5.85
N TYR A 25 4.59 -7.23 4.66
CA TYR A 25 5.35 -7.36 3.42
C TYR A 25 6.48 -6.32 3.34
N VAL A 26 6.18 -5.05 3.67
CA VAL A 26 7.18 -3.96 3.70
C VAL A 26 8.32 -4.31 4.66
N GLU A 27 8.01 -4.85 5.83
CA GLU A 27 8.98 -5.31 6.82
C GLU A 27 9.96 -6.34 6.21
N ARG A 28 9.42 -7.33 5.48
CA ARG A 28 10.23 -8.38 4.83
C ARG A 28 11.14 -7.85 3.72
N VAL A 29 10.68 -6.84 2.97
CA VAL A 29 11.45 -6.31 1.84
C VAL A 29 12.28 -5.08 2.21
N TRP A 30 12.19 -4.59 3.45
CA TRP A 30 12.76 -3.31 3.87
C TRP A 30 14.24 -3.18 3.54
N GLN A 31 15.06 -4.15 3.97
CA GLN A 31 16.50 -4.11 3.74
C GLN A 31 16.84 -4.17 2.24
N GLY A 32 16.11 -4.98 1.46
CA GLY A 32 16.32 -5.07 0.02
C GLY A 32 15.90 -3.82 -0.74
N ALA A 33 14.87 -3.12 -0.27
CA ALA A 33 14.33 -1.93 -0.91
C ALA A 33 15.08 -0.65 -0.52
N THR A 34 15.56 -0.54 0.72
CA THR A 34 16.14 0.69 1.28
C THR A 34 17.65 0.61 1.50
N GLY A 35 18.21 -0.59 1.58
CA GLY A 35 19.60 -0.80 2.04
C GLY A 35 19.81 -0.58 3.54
N LEU A 36 18.76 -0.24 4.30
CA LEU A 36 18.82 -0.04 5.74
C LEU A 36 18.60 -1.36 6.47
N SER A 37 19.49 -1.69 7.40
CA SER A 37 19.39 -2.91 8.21
C SER A 37 18.36 -2.80 9.34
N GLU A 38 18.12 -1.58 9.83
CA GLU A 38 17.13 -1.34 10.87
C GLU A 38 15.74 -1.16 10.24
N VAL A 39 14.85 -2.10 10.56
CA VAL A 39 13.46 -2.08 10.11
C VAL A 39 12.63 -1.27 11.11
N PRO A 40 11.82 -0.30 10.67
CA PRO A 40 10.94 0.45 11.55
C PRO A 40 9.94 -0.47 12.28
N PRO A 41 9.42 -0.07 13.46
CA PRO A 41 8.39 -0.82 14.15
C PRO A 41 7.17 -1.07 13.27
N HIS A 42 6.53 -2.24 13.44
CA HIS A 42 5.39 -2.65 12.63
C HIS A 42 4.26 -1.61 12.60
N ASP A 43 3.89 -1.03 13.75
CA ASP A 43 2.86 0.01 13.84
C ASP A 43 3.20 1.26 13.01
N MET A 44 4.49 1.60 12.91
CA MET A 44 4.96 2.71 12.09
C MET A 44 4.86 2.37 10.60
N LEU A 45 5.12 1.11 10.22
CA LEU A 45 4.93 0.64 8.85
C LEU A 45 3.45 0.64 8.45
N CYS A 46 2.55 0.20 9.32
CA CYS A 46 1.09 0.31 9.11
C CYS A 46 0.68 1.77 8.88
N THR A 47 1.17 2.68 9.73
CA THR A 47 0.91 4.12 9.59
C THR A 47 1.42 4.66 8.25
N LEU A 48 2.63 4.28 7.83
CA LEU A 48 3.22 4.68 6.57
C LEU A 48 2.39 4.18 5.37
N VAL A 49 1.94 2.93 5.39
CA VAL A 49 1.08 2.34 4.35
C VAL A 49 -0.24 3.13 4.24
N GLY A 50 -0.89 3.43 5.36
CA GLY A 50 -2.12 4.22 5.38
C GLY A 50 -1.93 5.63 4.79
N LEU A 51 -0.81 6.30 5.11
CA LEU A 51 -0.46 7.60 4.54
C LEU A 51 -0.20 7.53 3.02
N MET A 52 0.51 6.50 2.56
CA MET A 52 0.74 6.30 1.13
C MET A 52 -0.57 6.07 0.37
N MET A 53 -1.45 5.22 0.89
CA MET A 53 -2.76 4.97 0.29
C MET A 53 -3.62 6.24 0.24
N ARG A 54 -3.57 7.07 1.29
CA ARG A 54 -4.20 8.40 1.27
C ARG A 54 -3.64 9.26 0.15
N LYS A 55 -2.32 9.33 -0.02
CA LYS A 55 -1.72 10.14 -1.10
C LYS A 55 -2.09 9.64 -2.49
N VAL A 56 -2.12 8.31 -2.66
CA VAL A 56 -2.55 7.69 -3.92
C VAL A 56 -3.99 8.09 -4.26
N ARG A 57 -4.90 8.10 -3.28
CA ARG A 57 -6.28 8.60 -3.47
C ARG A 57 -6.34 10.06 -3.90
N GLU A 58 -5.58 10.94 -3.24
CA GLU A 58 -5.53 12.37 -3.61
C GLU A 58 -5.07 12.58 -5.06
N ILE A 59 -4.05 11.84 -5.50
CA ILE A 59 -3.54 11.92 -6.87
C ILE A 59 -4.57 11.41 -7.88
N THR A 60 -5.24 10.29 -7.58
CA THR A 60 -6.28 9.73 -8.46
C THR A 60 -7.46 10.69 -8.59
N ALA A 61 -7.97 11.23 -7.48
CA ALA A 61 -9.06 12.20 -7.49
C ALA A 61 -8.71 13.47 -8.28
N SER A 62 -7.44 13.91 -8.23
CA SER A 62 -6.96 15.08 -8.98
C SER A 62 -6.81 14.84 -10.49
N ARG A 63 -6.95 13.61 -10.98
CA ARG A 63 -6.92 13.28 -12.43
C ARG A 63 -8.31 13.27 -13.06
N GLU A 64 -9.35 13.19 -12.24
CA GLU A 64 -10.75 13.08 -12.68
C GLU A 64 -11.49 14.42 -12.68
N GLY A 65 -10.88 15.49 -12.16
CA GLY A 65 -11.41 16.87 -12.16
C GLY A 65 -10.58 17.79 -13.03
#